data_AF-A0A972QIN3-F1
#
_entry.id   AF-A0A972QIN3-F1
#
_cell.length_a   1.000
_cell.length_b   1.000
_cell.length_c   1.000
_cell.angle_alpha   90.00
_cell.angle_beta   90.00
_cell.angle_gamma   90.00
#
_symmetry.space_group_name_H-M   'P 1'
#
loop_
_entity.id
_entity.type
_entity.pdbx_description
1 polymer ?
#
loop_
_entity_poly.entity_id
_entity_poly.type
_entity_poly.pdbx_seq_one_letter_code
_entity_poly.pdbx_strand_id
1 'polypeptide(L)'
;MQTTFNPYCIPSFLASLLLLLLGIFVYVKSKKSLVNIIFSLECFVSFLWQFSYGMMYYFSYNEKVAFFWMKIGYIGVIYISVFYYHFIIEFLGRKKKE
;
A
#
# COMPACT_ATOMS: atom_id res chain seq x y z
N MET A 1 5.61 -19.42 25.95
CA MET A 1 5.03 -18.86 24.71
C MET A 1 4.62 -17.42 25.03
N GLN A 2 5.55 -16.47 24.93
CA GLN A 2 5.24 -15.06 25.17
C GLN A 2 4.80 -14.45 23.84
N THR A 3 3.49 -14.39 23.61
CA THR A 3 2.91 -13.48 22.62
C THR A 3 2.99 -12.07 23.19
N THR A 4 4.18 -11.47 23.17
CA THR A 4 4.32 -10.05 23.46
C THR A 4 3.64 -9.29 22.33
N PHE A 5 2.39 -8.92 22.56
CA PHE A 5 1.64 -8.05 21.66
C PHE A 5 2.47 -6.81 21.35
N ASN A 6 2.84 -6.63 20.09
CA ASN A 6 3.68 -5.52 19.66
C ASN A 6 2.78 -4.34 19.24
N PRO A 7 2.66 -3.27 20.06
CA PRO A 7 1.75 -2.16 19.76
C PRO A 7 2.10 -1.39 18.48
N TYR A 8 3.32 -1.54 17.93
CA TYR A 8 3.71 -0.92 16.66
C TYR A 8 2.94 -1.47 15.45
N CYS A 9 2.26 -2.63 15.57
CA CYS A 9 1.41 -3.16 14.51
C CYS A 9 0.11 -2.37 14.31
N ILE A 10 -0.42 -1.72 15.37
CA ILE A 10 -1.70 -1.00 15.36
C ILE A 10 -1.74 0.12 14.31
N PRO A 11 -0.80 1.10 14.31
CA PRO A 11 -0.84 2.19 13.32
C PRO A 11 -0.67 1.67 11.89
N SER A 12 0.15 0.63 11.70
CA SER A 12 0.37 0.01 10.39
C SER A 12 -0.91 -0.62 9.84
N PHE A 13 -1.65 -1.36 10.68
CA PHE A 13 -2.92 -1.95 10.28
C PHE A 13 -4.00 -0.89 10.05
N LEU A 14 -4.09 0.12 10.89
CA LEU A 14 -5.04 1.22 10.71
C LEU A 14 -4.78 1.96 9.39
N ALA A 15 -3.51 2.32 9.12
CA ALA A 15 -3.11 2.94 7.87
C ALA A 15 -3.45 2.06 6.66
N SER A 16 -3.15 0.76 6.74
CA SER A 16 -3.48 -0.18 5.66
C SER A 16 -4.98 -0.23 5.38
N LEU A 17 -5.82 -0.29 6.43
CA LEU A 17 -7.27 -0.31 6.27
C LEU A 17 -7.78 0.98 5.63
N LEU A 18 -7.30 2.14 6.09
CA LEU A 18 -7.69 3.44 5.51
C LEU A 18 -7.29 3.56 4.05
N LEU A 19 -6.09 3.13 3.68
CA LEU A 19 -5.60 3.11 2.30
C LEU A 19 -6.44 2.19 1.40
N LEU A 20 -6.78 1.00 1.89
CA LEU A 20 -7.61 0.06 1.14
C LEU A 20 -9.02 0.64 0.90
N LEU A 21 -9.64 1.20 1.93
CA LEU A 21 -10.95 1.84 1.82
C LEU A 21 -10.92 3.04 0.87
N LEU A 22 -9.89 3.87 0.94
CA LEU A 22 -9.71 5.02 0.06
C LEU A 22 -9.54 4.59 -1.40
N GLY A 23 -8.68 3.60 -1.66
CA GLY A 23 -8.46 3.06 -3.01
C GLY A 23 -9.76 2.51 -3.61
N ILE A 24 -10.49 1.69 -2.86
CA ILE A 24 -11.80 1.15 -3.28
C ILE A 24 -12.78 2.28 -3.55
N PHE A 25 -12.88 3.27 -2.65
CA PHE A 25 -13.78 4.42 -2.80
C PHE A 25 -13.50 5.20 -4.10
N VAL A 26 -12.23 5.54 -4.36
CA VAL A 26 -11.84 6.30 -5.56
C VAL A 26 -12.07 5.49 -6.83
N TYR A 27 -11.79 4.19 -6.82
CA TYR A 27 -12.04 3.30 -7.95
C TYR A 27 -13.54 3.18 -8.25
N VAL A 28 -14.38 2.98 -7.24
CA VAL A 28 -15.84 2.88 -7.40
C VAL A 28 -16.44 4.19 -7.90
N LYS A 29 -15.91 5.34 -7.47
CA LYS A 29 -16.38 6.66 -7.87
C LYS A 29 -16.27 6.91 -9.38
N SER A 30 -15.21 6.42 -10.03
CA SER A 30 -15.05 6.54 -11.49
C SER A 30 -14.13 5.47 -12.06
N LYS A 31 -14.70 4.29 -12.36
CA LYS A 31 -13.98 3.12 -12.88
C LYS A 31 -13.36 3.33 -14.27
N LYS A 32 -13.76 4.38 -15.00
CA LYS A 32 -13.25 4.69 -16.36
C LYS A 32 -12.16 5.77 -16.35
N SER A 33 -11.99 6.48 -15.24
CA SER A 33 -10.95 7.51 -15.12
C SER A 33 -9.61 6.84 -14.89
N LEU A 34 -8.67 7.02 -15.81
CA LEU A 34 -7.31 6.50 -15.68
C LEU A 34 -6.62 7.05 -14.43
N VAL A 35 -6.80 8.35 -14.12
CA VAL A 35 -6.35 8.98 -12.87
C VAL A 35 -6.84 8.21 -11.64
N ASN A 36 -8.13 7.85 -11.60
CA ASN A 36 -8.72 7.15 -10.45
C ASN A 36 -8.20 5.72 -10.34
N ILE A 37 -7.99 5.04 -11.47
CA ILE A 37 -7.41 3.70 -11.50
C ILE A 37 -5.98 3.74 -10.95
N ILE A 38 -5.14 4.65 -11.43
CA ILE A 38 -3.75 4.75 -10.99
C ILE A 38 -3.68 5.16 -9.51
N PHE A 39 -4.50 6.11 -9.07
CA PHE A 39 -4.58 6.48 -7.64
C PHE A 39 -5.03 5.30 -6.77
N SER A 40 -5.97 4.49 -7.25
CA SER A 40 -6.38 3.28 -6.55
C SER A 40 -5.25 2.24 -6.47
N LEU A 41 -4.43 2.11 -7.53
CA LEU A 41 -3.26 1.24 -7.52
C LEU A 41 -2.20 1.75 -6.55
N GLU A 42 -1.96 3.06 -6.50
CA GLU A 42 -1.07 3.71 -5.53
C GLU A 42 -1.52 3.44 -4.08
N CYS A 43 -2.82 3.56 -3.81
CA CYS A 43 -3.40 3.19 -2.52
C CYS A 43 -3.21 1.69 -2.22
N PHE A 44 -3.37 0.83 -3.22
CA PHE A 44 -3.23 -0.62 -3.07
C PHE A 44 -1.79 -1.05 -2.75
N VAL A 45 -0.78 -0.48 -3.42
CA VAL A 45 0.62 -0.80 -3.12
C VAL A 45 1.05 -0.25 -1.75
N SER A 46 0.53 0.92 -1.37
CA SER A 46 0.72 1.48 -0.03
C SER A 46 0.05 0.61 1.04
N PHE A 47 -1.15 0.08 0.76
CA PHE A 47 -1.81 -0.92 1.60
C PHE A 47 -0.95 -2.18 1.75
N LEU A 48 -0.43 -2.72 0.65
CA LEU A 48 0.40 -3.91 0.67
C LEU A 48 1.64 -3.72 1.54
N TRP A 49 2.30 -2.56 1.44
CA TRP A 49 3.42 -2.19 2.28
C TRP A 49 3.02 -2.14 3.76
N GLN A 50 2.02 -1.33 4.12
CA GLN A 50 1.60 -1.11 5.50
C GLN A 50 1.05 -2.36 6.17
N PHE A 51 0.24 -3.14 5.45
CA PHE A 51 -0.29 -4.41 5.94
C PHE A 51 0.83 -5.42 6.21
N SER A 52 1.78 -5.54 5.28
CA SER A 52 2.90 -6.47 5.43
C SER A 52 3.82 -6.07 6.58
N TYR A 53 4.09 -4.77 6.76
CA TYR A 53 4.87 -4.29 7.91
C TYR A 53 4.11 -4.47 9.23
N GLY A 54 2.78 -4.28 9.24
CA GLY A 54 1.92 -4.62 10.38
C GLY A 54 2.05 -6.09 10.77
N MET A 55 2.02 -7.00 9.78
CA MET A 55 2.22 -8.43 9.99
C MET A 55 3.64 -8.74 10.47
N MET A 56 4.67 -8.10 9.91
CA MET A 56 6.04 -8.22 10.37
C MET A 56 6.18 -7.86 11.85
N TYR A 57 5.58 -6.75 12.30
CA TYR A 57 5.60 -6.36 13.71
C TYR A 57 4.82 -7.33 14.59
N TYR A 58 3.66 -7.82 14.12
CA TYR A 58 2.85 -8.79 14.84
C TYR A 58 3.58 -10.13 15.03
N PHE A 59 4.30 -10.60 14.01
CA PHE A 59 5.08 -11.84 14.04
C PHE A 59 6.55 -11.62 14.44
N SER A 60 6.86 -10.53 15.15
CA SER A 60 8.25 -10.20 15.55
C SER A 60 8.95 -11.27 16.40
N TYR A 61 8.19 -12.16 17.06
CA TYR A 61 8.72 -13.32 17.78
C TYR A 61 9.23 -14.45 16.88
N ASN A 62 8.94 -14.42 15.58
CA ASN A 62 9.35 -15.42 14.61
C ASN A 62 10.00 -14.75 13.39
N GLU A 63 11.33 -14.69 13.41
CA GLU A 63 12.13 -14.03 12.37
C GLU A 63 11.81 -14.53 10.96
N LYS A 64 11.56 -15.84 10.78
CA LYS A 64 11.25 -16.40 9.46
C LYS A 64 9.94 -15.86 8.90
N VAL A 65 8.90 -15.76 9.75
CA VAL A 65 7.59 -15.23 9.36
C VAL A 65 7.66 -13.71 9.17
N ALA A 66 8.35 -13.00 10.06
CA ALA A 66 8.57 -11.56 9.93
C ALA A 66 9.30 -11.21 8.62
N PHE A 67 10.36 -11.95 8.29
CA PHE A 67 11.13 -11.75 7.06
C PHE A 67 10.32 -12.06 5.80
N PHE A 68 9.44 -13.08 5.83
CA PHE A 68 8.52 -13.36 4.74
C PHE A 68 7.60 -12.17 4.47
N TRP A 69 6.97 -11.60 5.51
CA TRP A 69 6.13 -10.41 5.37
C TRP A 69 6.92 -9.18 4.91
N MET A 70 8.14 -8.99 5.41
CA MET A 70 9.02 -7.92 4.94
C MET A 70 9.24 -7.98 3.42
N LYS A 71 9.50 -9.17 2.85
CA LYS A 71 9.66 -9.35 1.40
C LYS A 71 8.41 -8.93 0.62
N ILE A 72 7.23 -9.30 1.10
CA ILE A 72 5.96 -8.91 0.48
C ILE A 72 5.79 -7.39 0.55
N GLY A 73 6.04 -6.78 1.71
CA GLY A 73 5.93 -5.34 1.89
C GLY A 73 6.90 -4.56 1.00
N TYR A 74 8.09 -5.11 0.74
CA TYR A 74 9.11 -4.51 -0.11
C TYR A 74 8.65 -4.37 -1.57
N ILE A 75 7.81 -5.29 -2.07
CA ILE A 75 7.17 -5.16 -3.38
C ILE A 75 6.34 -3.87 -3.42
N GLY A 76 5.52 -3.62 -2.39
CA GLY A 76 4.75 -2.39 -2.26
C GLY A 76 5.63 -1.15 -2.30
N VAL A 77 6.72 -1.11 -1.51
CA VAL A 77 7.66 0.03 -1.44
C VAL A 77 8.24 0.38 -2.82
N ILE A 78 8.66 -0.61 -3.60
CA ILE A 78 9.24 -0.38 -4.94
C ILE A 78 8.20 0.25 -5.88
N TYR A 79 6.95 -0.21 -5.82
CA TYR A 79 5.91 0.25 -6.72
C TYR A 79 5.32 1.61 -6.37
N ILE A 80 5.45 2.09 -5.13
CA ILE A 80 5.00 3.44 -4.73
C ILE A 80 5.57 4.50 -5.66
N SER A 81 6.90 4.52 -5.89
CA SER A 81 7.48 5.55 -6.77
C SER A 81 6.98 5.46 -8.21
N VAL A 82 6.69 4.25 -8.70
CA VAL A 82 6.21 4.01 -10.07
C VAL A 82 4.78 4.53 -10.24
N PHE A 83 3.87 4.12 -9.35
CA PHE A 83 2.47 4.50 -9.42
C PHE A 83 2.26 5.95 -9.03
N TYR A 84 3.02 6.49 -8.07
CA TYR A 84 3.02 7.91 -7.75
C TYR A 84 3.44 8.77 -8.95
N TYR A 85 4.53 8.40 -9.64
CA TYR A 85 4.96 9.13 -10.84
C TYR A 85 3.90 9.09 -11.95
N HIS A 86 3.34 7.90 -12.21
CA HIS A 86 2.29 7.72 -13.21
C HIS A 86 1.04 8.54 -12.84
N PHE A 87 0.66 8.55 -11.55
CA PHE A 87 -0.45 9.34 -11.05
C PHE A 87 -0.23 10.82 -11.33
N ILE A 88 0.96 11.36 -11.06
CA ILE A 88 1.27 12.78 -11.29
C ILE A 88 1.18 13.15 -12.78
N ILE A 89 1.71 12.32 -13.69
CA ILE A 89 1.62 12.59 -15.14
C ILE A 89 0.16 12.65 -15.59
N GLU A 90 -0.62 11.64 -15.20
CA GLU A 90 -2.01 11.51 -15.63
C GLU A 90 -2.89 12.59 -14.97
N PHE A 91 -2.67 12.88 -13.69
CA PHE A 91 -3.37 13.92 -12.94
C PHE A 91 -3.13 15.32 -13.51
N LEU A 92 -1.90 15.62 -13.92
CA LEU A 92 -1.56 16.90 -14.56
C LEU A 92 -1.98 16.98 -16.02
N GLY A 93 -2.55 15.90 -16.59
CA GLY A 93 -3.01 15.87 -17.97
C GLY A 93 -1.91 16.16 -18.98
N ARG A 94 -0.65 15.82 -18.67
CA ARG A 94 0.47 15.92 -19.62
C ARG A 94 0.30 14.85 -20.70
N LYS A 95 -0.64 15.08 -21.62
CA LYS A 95 -0.65 14.40 -22.91
C LYS A 95 0.67 14.73 -23.58
N LYS A 96 1.49 13.71 -23.80
CA LYS A 96 2.66 13.77 -24.65
C LYS A 96 2.16 14.38 -25.98
N LYS A 97 2.55 15.61 -26.28
CA LYS A 97 2.44 16.15 -27.64
C LYS A 97 3.45 15.35 -28.45
N GLU A 98 2.97 14.32 -29.15
CA GLU A 98 3.68 13.72 -30.27
C GLU A 98 3.65 14.66 -31.47
#